data_AF-A0A1F6NPT9-F1
#
_entry.id   AF-A0A1F6NPT9-F1
#
_cell.length_a   1.000
_cell.length_b   1.000
_cell.length_c   1.000
_cell.angle_alpha   90.00
_cell.angle_beta   90.00
_cell.angle_gamma   90.00
#
_symmetry.space_group_name_H-M   'P 1'
#
loop_
_entity.id
_entity.type
_entity.pdbx_description
1 polymer ?
#
loop_
_entity_poly.entity_id
_entity_poly.type
_entity_poly.pdbx_seq_one_letter_code
_entity_poly.pdbx_strand_id
1 'polypeptide(L)'
;MKKNKPVFIAVFSIFILPIVLLVIKFFPSALVFFSSVAVLVAYFSFIAFTYNLDKTEIALNYMTSWSFIVLMLLVENGFFHYVFIFFPLLVFFFIAYWSRPQISHSIHVKEKPLRRMMMMLYVFNTYAFFIGAYALHIYFPNFSFVLISLVSSAYSAFAAFMIWSLYFKSEFKKLLIWAIIFATIVFEIMWVMIYLPFAYLALGLLTVWIWYILQLFVRFHLTKEDIVWRQQIGFLSVNFILYILVLFIIRWV
;
A
#
# COMPACT_ATOMS: atom_id res chain seq x y z
N MET A 1 23.77 -16.18 -4.52
CA MET A 1 22.79 -17.28 -4.38
C MET A 1 21.71 -16.86 -3.39
N LYS A 2 20.42 -16.94 -3.75
CA LYS A 2 19.33 -16.71 -2.78
C LYS A 2 19.41 -17.81 -1.73
N LYS A 3 19.62 -17.44 -0.46
CA LYS A 3 19.59 -18.41 0.66
C LYS A 3 18.13 -18.77 0.90
N ASN A 4 17.83 -20.07 0.96
CA ASN A 4 16.49 -20.51 1.34
C ASN A 4 16.17 -19.99 2.74
N LYS A 5 15.05 -19.28 2.88
CA LYS A 5 14.57 -18.84 4.18
C LYS A 5 14.21 -20.07 5.02
N PRO A 6 14.79 -20.24 6.22
CA PRO A 6 14.36 -21.30 7.11
C PRO A 6 12.90 -21.06 7.51
N VAL A 7 12.14 -22.15 7.67
CA VAL A 7 10.70 -22.11 7.99
C VAL A 7 10.42 -21.26 9.23
N PHE A 8 11.30 -21.32 10.23
CA PHE A 8 11.19 -20.54 11.46
C PHE A 8 11.14 -19.03 11.21
N ILE A 9 11.94 -18.49 10.29
CA ILE A 9 11.94 -17.06 9.99
C ILE A 9 10.67 -16.65 9.25
N ALA A 10 10.16 -17.50 8.37
CA ALA A 10 8.87 -17.26 7.72
C ALA A 10 7.73 -17.22 8.75
N VAL A 11 7.73 -18.14 9.72
CA VAL A 11 6.76 -18.13 10.83
C VAL A 11 6.91 -16.87 11.67
N PHE A 12 8.13 -16.51 12.07
CA PHE A 12 8.36 -15.32 12.89
C PHE A 12 7.96 -14.02 12.17
N SER A 13 8.17 -13.94 10.86
CA SER A 13 7.70 -12.80 10.03
C SER A 13 6.18 -12.66 10.02
N ILE A 14 5.42 -13.73 10.25
CA ILE A 14 3.95 -13.66 10.35
C ILE A 14 3.54 -13.00 11.66
N PHE A 15 4.23 -13.32 12.76
CA PHE A 15 3.84 -12.90 14.10
C PHE A 15 4.45 -11.56 14.54
N ILE A 16 5.56 -11.12 13.95
CA ILE A 16 6.30 -9.94 14.46
C ILE A 16 5.44 -8.66 14.50
N LEU A 17 4.69 -8.35 13.45
CA LEU A 17 3.86 -7.15 13.41
C LEU A 17 2.67 -7.24 14.39
N PRO A 18 1.87 -8.32 14.42
CA PRO A 18 0.84 -8.51 15.44
C PRO A 18 1.37 -8.40 16.88
N ILE A 19 2.54 -8.96 17.18
CA ILE A 19 3.17 -8.85 18.50
C ILE A 19 3.52 -7.38 18.80
N VAL A 20 4.12 -6.66 17.85
CA VAL A 20 4.45 -5.24 18.01
C VAL A 20 3.18 -4.41 18.25
N LEU A 21 2.12 -4.63 17.48
CA LEU A 21 0.85 -3.91 17.65
C LEU A 21 0.18 -4.23 19.00
N LEU A 22 0.28 -5.48 19.46
CA LEU A 22 -0.20 -5.91 20.77
C LEU A 22 0.57 -5.20 21.90
N VAL A 23 1.90 -5.13 21.81
CA VAL A 23 2.75 -4.42 22.78
C VAL A 23 2.38 -2.94 22.85
N ILE A 24 2.21 -2.27 21.69
CA ILE A 24 1.81 -0.86 21.64
C ILE A 24 0.43 -0.66 22.30
N LYS A 25 -0.52 -1.58 22.08
CA LYS A 25 -1.85 -1.51 22.67
C LYS A 25 -1.82 -1.64 24.20
N PHE A 26 -1.07 -2.60 24.75
CA PHE A 26 -1.03 -2.83 26.20
C PHE A 26 -0.19 -1.80 26.96
N PHE A 27 0.83 -1.22 26.31
CA PHE A 27 1.73 -0.26 26.93
C PHE A 27 1.78 1.03 26.08
N PRO A 28 0.74 1.89 26.14
CA PRO A 28 0.62 3.09 25.33
C PRO A 28 1.57 4.20 25.82
N SER A 29 2.87 4.02 25.63
CA SER A 29 3.90 5.02 25.91
C SER A 29 4.70 5.32 24.65
N ALA A 30 5.12 6.58 24.48
CA ALA A 30 5.91 7.00 23.32
C ALA A 30 7.21 6.18 23.18
N LEU A 31 7.88 5.88 24.30
CA LEU A 31 9.09 5.05 24.33
C LEU A 31 8.82 3.63 23.83
N VAL A 32 7.72 3.00 24.27
CA VAL A 32 7.35 1.67 23.79
C VAL A 32 6.98 1.70 22.32
N PHE A 33 6.27 2.74 21.86
CA PHE A 33 5.94 2.91 20.44
C PHE A 33 7.19 2.98 19.57
N PHE A 34 8.10 3.91 19.85
CA PHE A 34 9.31 4.09 19.04
C PHE A 34 10.26 2.90 19.12
N SER A 35 10.42 2.28 20.30
CA SER A 35 11.25 1.07 20.43
C SER A 35 10.67 -0.13 19.69
N SER A 36 9.36 -0.37 19.76
CA SER A 36 8.70 -1.48 19.06
C SER A 36 8.77 -1.31 17.54
N VAL A 37 8.57 -0.08 17.06
CA VAL A 37 8.77 0.30 15.66
C VAL A 37 10.23 0.09 15.24
N ALA A 38 11.21 0.49 16.05
CA ALA A 38 12.62 0.31 15.75
C ALA A 38 13.00 -1.18 15.65
N VAL A 39 12.48 -2.03 16.55
CA VAL A 39 12.64 -3.48 16.50
C VAL A 39 12.05 -4.05 15.20
N LEU A 40 10.86 -3.60 14.81
CA LEU A 40 10.21 -4.03 13.57
C LEU A 40 11.03 -3.67 12.33
N VAL A 41 11.53 -2.43 12.26
CA VAL A 41 12.38 -1.96 11.17
C VAL A 41 13.70 -2.73 11.13
N ALA A 42 14.35 -2.94 12.28
CA ALA A 42 15.57 -3.71 12.40
C ALA A 42 15.39 -5.16 11.92
N TYR A 43 14.27 -5.79 12.29
CA TYR A 43 13.94 -7.15 11.87
C TYR A 43 13.78 -7.27 10.34
N PHE A 44 12.99 -6.39 9.71
CA PHE A 44 12.84 -6.44 8.25
C PHE A 44 14.13 -6.09 7.51
N SER A 45 14.93 -5.16 8.04
CA SER A 45 16.25 -4.85 7.49
C SER A 45 17.16 -6.07 7.55
N PHE A 46 17.19 -6.76 8.71
CA PHE A 46 17.98 -7.97 8.90
C PHE A 46 17.60 -9.07 7.90
N ILE A 47 16.30 -9.32 7.68
CA ILE A 47 15.88 -10.30 6.66
C ILE A 47 16.29 -9.85 5.26
N ALA A 48 16.05 -8.58 4.93
CA ALA A 48 16.35 -8.04 3.61
C ALA A 48 17.81 -8.25 3.23
N PHE A 49 18.74 -7.93 4.14
CA PHE A 49 20.18 -8.10 3.93
C PHE A 49 20.63 -9.56 3.97
N THR A 50 20.16 -10.35 4.94
CA THR A 50 20.63 -11.73 5.15
C THR A 50 20.17 -12.68 4.04
N TYR A 51 18.93 -12.50 3.57
CA TYR A 51 18.30 -13.39 2.60
C TYR A 51 18.27 -12.84 1.17
N ASN A 52 18.81 -11.64 0.93
CA ASN A 52 18.80 -10.97 -0.37
C ASN A 52 17.41 -11.02 -1.02
N LEU A 53 16.43 -10.49 -0.28
CA LEU A 53 15.05 -10.46 -0.73
C LEU A 53 14.87 -9.62 -1.99
N ASP A 54 13.83 -9.95 -2.76
CA ASP A 54 13.46 -9.11 -3.89
C ASP A 54 12.96 -7.73 -3.39
N LYS A 55 13.23 -6.68 -4.17
CA LYS A 55 12.93 -5.29 -3.79
C LYS A 55 11.44 -5.08 -3.55
N THR A 56 10.60 -5.77 -4.32
CA THR A 56 9.14 -5.76 -4.22
C THR A 56 8.67 -6.35 -2.88
N GLU A 57 9.23 -7.49 -2.46
CA GLU A 57 8.89 -8.11 -1.17
C GLU A 57 9.33 -7.25 0.01
N ILE A 58 10.52 -6.64 -0.06
CA ILE A 58 11.00 -5.73 0.98
C ILE A 58 10.04 -4.54 1.11
N ALA A 59 9.74 -3.88 -0.01
CA ALA A 59 8.82 -2.75 -0.04
C ALA A 59 7.45 -3.13 0.53
N LEU A 60 6.92 -4.29 0.15
CA LEU A 60 5.61 -4.75 0.61
C LEU A 60 5.57 -4.98 2.13
N ASN A 61 6.62 -5.56 2.72
CA ASN A 61 6.70 -5.77 4.17
C ASN A 61 6.68 -4.44 4.94
N TYR A 62 7.49 -3.47 4.51
CA TYR A 62 7.54 -2.14 5.15
C TYR A 62 6.23 -1.38 4.99
N MET A 63 5.71 -1.30 3.76
CA MET A 63 4.46 -0.59 3.47
C MET A 63 3.29 -1.19 4.25
N THR A 64 3.17 -2.51 4.29
CA THR A 64 2.10 -3.19 5.04
C THR A 64 2.21 -2.89 6.53
N SER A 65 3.43 -2.96 7.08
CA SER A 65 3.67 -2.65 8.49
C SER A 65 3.26 -1.22 8.83
N TRP A 66 3.66 -0.27 8.00
CA TRP A 66 3.31 1.14 8.19
C TRP A 66 1.81 1.38 8.08
N SER A 67 1.15 0.77 7.10
CA SER A 67 -0.29 0.87 6.93
C SER A 67 -1.07 0.37 8.14
N PHE A 68 -0.70 -0.77 8.74
CA PHE A 68 -1.36 -1.25 9.95
C PHE A 68 -1.07 -0.40 11.19
N ILE A 69 0.16 0.12 11.33
CA ILE A 69 0.48 1.04 12.43
C ILE A 69 -0.36 2.31 12.31
N VAL A 70 -0.47 2.88 11.11
CA VAL A 70 -1.29 4.07 10.85
C VAL A 70 -2.77 3.80 11.18
N LEU A 71 -3.34 2.69 10.69
CA LEU A 71 -4.74 2.33 10.98
C LEU A 71 -4.99 2.10 12.48
N MET A 72 -4.02 1.51 13.18
CA MET A 72 -4.12 1.25 14.62
C MET A 72 -4.10 2.54 15.44
N LEU A 73 -3.30 3.54 15.04
CA LEU A 73 -3.25 4.85 15.68
C LEU A 73 -4.54 5.67 15.50
N LEU A 74 -5.25 5.47 14.38
CA LEU A 74 -6.45 6.26 14.05
C LEU A 74 -7.74 5.71 14.64
N VAL A 75 -7.80 4.41 14.93
CA VAL A 75 -9.00 3.80 15.46
C VAL A 75 -9.12 4.08 16.95
N GLU A 76 -10.28 4.54 17.38
CA GLU A 76 -10.60 4.73 18.80
C GLU A 76 -11.29 3.51 19.42
N ASN A 77 -12.03 2.75 18.61
CA ASN A 77 -12.82 1.62 19.10
C ASN A 77 -11.94 0.39 19.37
N GLY A 78 -11.96 -0.07 20.63
CA GLY A 78 -11.14 -1.19 21.12
C GLY A 78 -11.37 -2.51 20.40
N PHE A 79 -12.58 -2.77 19.85
CA PHE A 79 -12.84 -3.96 19.04
C PHE A 79 -12.05 -3.94 17.74
N PHE A 80 -12.07 -2.82 17.02
CA PHE A 80 -11.36 -2.66 15.75
C PHE A 80 -9.83 -2.70 15.93
N HIS A 81 -9.29 -2.33 17.10
CA HIS A 81 -7.88 -2.59 17.41
C HIS A 81 -7.53 -4.07 17.35
N TYR A 82 -8.35 -4.95 17.93
CA TYR A 82 -8.08 -6.38 17.86
C TYR A 82 -8.15 -6.89 16.43
N VAL A 83 -9.13 -6.41 15.65
CA VAL A 83 -9.22 -6.73 14.22
C VAL A 83 -7.93 -6.36 13.50
N PHE A 84 -7.38 -5.16 13.72
CA PHE A 84 -6.12 -4.72 13.10
C PHE A 84 -4.86 -5.37 13.68
N ILE A 85 -4.92 -6.00 14.86
CA ILE A 85 -3.83 -6.82 15.38
C ILE A 85 -3.83 -8.21 14.75
N PHE A 86 -5.01 -8.82 14.56
CA PHE A 86 -5.13 -10.17 14.00
C PHE A 86 -5.04 -10.20 12.47
N PHE A 87 -5.64 -9.24 11.77
CA PHE A 87 -5.68 -9.23 10.30
C PHE A 87 -4.30 -9.25 9.60
N PRO A 88 -3.25 -8.59 10.13
CA PRO A 88 -1.91 -8.70 9.55
C PRO A 88 -1.35 -10.12 9.55
N LEU A 89 -1.79 -11.02 10.44
CA LEU A 89 -1.37 -12.44 10.40
C LEU A 89 -1.70 -13.06 9.04
N LEU A 90 -2.90 -12.80 8.52
CA LEU A 90 -3.32 -13.32 7.23
C LEU A 90 -2.48 -12.71 6.10
N VAL A 91 -2.27 -11.40 6.14
CA VAL A 91 -1.50 -10.69 5.10
C VAL A 91 -0.04 -11.17 5.08
N PHE A 92 0.62 -11.22 6.23
CA PHE A 92 2.00 -11.69 6.32
C PHE A 92 2.14 -13.19 6.05
N PHE A 93 1.11 -14.00 6.34
CA PHE A 93 1.08 -15.39 5.90
C PHE A 93 1.17 -15.48 4.37
N PHE A 94 0.39 -14.66 3.64
CA PHE A 94 0.46 -14.61 2.18
C PHE A 94 1.82 -14.10 1.67
N ILE A 95 2.39 -13.07 2.30
CA ILE A 95 3.72 -12.56 1.92
C ILE A 95 4.82 -13.61 2.18
N ALA A 96 4.77 -14.30 3.32
CA ALA A 96 5.71 -15.35 3.69
C ALA A 96 5.60 -16.58 2.78
N TYR A 97 4.36 -16.94 2.37
CA TYR A 97 4.11 -17.99 1.39
C TYR A 97 4.73 -17.66 0.03
N TRP A 98 4.60 -16.41 -0.44
CA TRP A 98 5.17 -15.94 -1.70
C TRP A 98 6.71 -15.92 -1.70
N SER A 99 7.32 -15.53 -0.58
CA SER A 99 8.78 -15.39 -0.46
C SER A 99 9.56 -16.72 -0.56
N ARG A 100 8.87 -17.86 -0.65
CA ARG A 100 9.52 -19.16 -0.87
C ARG A 100 9.86 -19.37 -2.35
N PRO A 101 11.10 -19.74 -2.69
CA PRO A 101 11.45 -20.05 -4.07
C PRO A 101 10.64 -21.25 -4.58
N GLN A 102 9.77 -21.02 -5.57
CA GLN A 102 8.97 -22.08 -6.17
C GLN A 102 9.81 -22.87 -7.17
N ILE A 103 9.88 -24.18 -6.94
CA ILE A 103 10.59 -25.13 -7.80
C ILE A 103 9.82 -25.28 -9.11
N SER A 104 10.59 -25.37 -10.19
CA SER A 104 10.29 -25.39 -11.61
C SER A 104 8.98 -26.01 -12.12
N HIS A 105 8.51 -25.46 -13.25
CA HIS A 105 7.70 -26.05 -14.33
C HIS A 105 6.18 -25.79 -14.48
N SER A 106 5.49 -25.01 -13.64
CA SER A 106 4.09 -24.55 -13.94
C SER A 106 3.86 -23.04 -13.70
N ILE A 107 4.91 -22.28 -13.98
CA ILE A 107 5.15 -20.91 -13.49
C ILE A 107 4.13 -19.88 -14.05
N HIS A 108 3.63 -20.03 -15.28
CA HIS A 108 2.80 -18.98 -15.90
C HIS A 108 1.34 -18.89 -15.40
N VAL A 109 0.72 -20.01 -14.99
CA VAL A 109 -0.71 -19.99 -14.60
C VAL A 109 -0.88 -19.62 -13.12
N LYS A 110 0.03 -20.07 -12.25
CA LYS A 110 -0.01 -19.78 -10.79
C LYS A 110 0.44 -18.37 -10.42
N GLU A 111 1.28 -17.73 -11.23
CA GLU A 111 1.76 -16.37 -10.94
C GLU A 111 0.71 -15.27 -11.10
N LYS A 112 -0.30 -15.46 -11.97
CA LYS A 112 -1.27 -14.40 -12.30
C LYS A 112 -2.18 -14.03 -11.12
N PRO A 113 -2.81 -14.98 -10.39
CA PRO A 113 -3.59 -14.65 -9.19
C PRO A 113 -2.74 -14.04 -8.08
N LEU A 114 -1.52 -14.56 -7.87
CA LEU A 114 -0.63 -14.09 -6.82
C LEU A 114 -0.12 -12.66 -7.09
N ARG A 115 0.19 -12.33 -8.35
CA ARG A 115 0.54 -10.96 -8.76
C ARG A 115 -0.62 -9.97 -8.56
N ARG A 116 -1.86 -10.41 -8.81
CA ARG A 116 -3.06 -9.61 -8.52
C ARG A 116 -3.24 -9.39 -7.03
N MET A 117 -3.00 -10.42 -6.21
CA MET A 117 -3.07 -10.28 -4.75
C MET A 117 -2.02 -9.28 -4.24
N MET A 118 -0.77 -9.34 -4.72
CA MET A 118 0.25 -8.34 -4.38
C MET A 118 -0.16 -6.93 -4.79
N MET A 119 -0.69 -6.77 -6.00
CA MET A 119 -1.23 -5.49 -6.46
C MET A 119 -2.33 -4.97 -5.52
N MET A 120 -3.26 -5.83 -5.09
CA MET A 120 -4.31 -5.47 -4.14
C MET A 120 -3.74 -5.09 -2.76
N LEU A 121 -2.67 -5.76 -2.30
CA LEU A 121 -2.01 -5.37 -1.05
C LEU A 121 -1.34 -3.99 -1.15
N TYR A 122 -0.69 -3.68 -2.29
CA TYR A 122 -0.18 -2.32 -2.52
C TYR A 122 -1.30 -1.29 -2.54
N VAL A 123 -2.42 -1.57 -3.21
CA VAL A 123 -3.60 -0.69 -3.25
C VAL A 123 -4.13 -0.45 -1.83
N PHE A 124 -4.27 -1.51 -1.03
CA PHE A 124 -4.69 -1.42 0.37
C PHE A 124 -3.70 -0.59 1.21
N ASN A 125 -2.40 -0.80 1.03
CA ASN A 125 -1.38 -0.06 1.76
C ASN A 125 -1.40 1.43 1.42
N THR A 126 -1.58 1.77 0.14
CA THR A 126 -1.76 3.15 -0.32
C THR A 126 -3.05 3.77 0.24
N TYR A 127 -4.14 3.00 0.33
CA TYR A 127 -5.38 3.44 0.96
C TYR A 127 -5.22 3.78 2.44
N ALA A 128 -4.69 2.84 3.21
CA ALA A 128 -4.41 3.05 4.63
C ALA A 128 -3.48 4.25 4.86
N PHE A 129 -2.50 4.46 3.98
CA PHE A 129 -1.60 5.61 4.07
C PHE A 129 -2.31 6.94 3.79
N PHE A 130 -3.14 7.03 2.75
CA PHE A 130 -3.90 8.25 2.48
C PHE A 130 -4.90 8.57 3.58
N ILE A 131 -5.55 7.56 4.17
CA ILE A 131 -6.35 7.73 5.39
C ILE A 131 -5.51 8.40 6.49
N GLY A 132 -4.31 7.86 6.75
CA GLY A 132 -3.32 8.45 7.65
C GLY A 132 -3.00 9.91 7.36
N ALA A 133 -2.72 10.22 6.10
CA ALA A 133 -2.34 11.55 5.65
C ALA A 133 -3.48 12.57 5.85
N TYR A 134 -4.71 12.24 5.45
CA TYR A 134 -5.86 13.12 5.65
C TYR A 134 -6.21 13.27 7.14
N ALA A 135 -6.15 12.18 7.91
CA ALA A 135 -6.38 12.24 9.35
C ALA A 135 -5.33 13.12 10.05
N LEU A 136 -4.05 13.02 9.69
CA LEU A 136 -3.00 13.89 10.23
C LEU A 136 -3.33 15.36 9.99
N HIS A 137 -3.77 15.72 8.78
CA HIS A 137 -4.17 17.09 8.50
C HIS A 137 -5.38 17.56 9.34
N ILE A 138 -6.40 16.71 9.48
CA ILE A 138 -7.62 17.03 10.25
C ILE A 138 -7.32 17.19 11.74
N TYR A 139 -6.55 16.27 12.33
CA TYR A 139 -6.22 16.30 13.76
C TYR A 139 -5.10 17.27 14.12
N PHE A 140 -4.22 17.61 13.18
CA PHE A 140 -3.13 18.57 13.36
C PHE A 140 -3.18 19.68 12.29
N PRO A 141 -4.13 20.64 12.39
CA PRO A 141 -4.31 21.69 11.38
C PRO A 141 -3.08 22.59 11.19
N ASN A 142 -2.24 22.73 12.23
CA ASN A 142 -1.01 23.51 12.17
C ASN A 142 0.10 22.83 11.34
N PHE A 143 -0.05 21.54 11.02
CA PHE A 143 0.95 20.81 10.26
C PHE A 143 0.80 21.09 8.76
N SER A 144 1.92 21.33 8.07
CA SER A 144 1.93 21.76 6.67
C SER A 144 1.33 20.69 5.75
N PHE A 145 0.19 21.00 5.13
CA PHE A 145 -0.44 20.13 4.14
C PHE A 145 0.46 19.90 2.90
N VAL A 146 1.32 20.87 2.56
CA VAL A 146 2.32 20.72 1.49
C VAL A 146 3.25 19.54 1.78
N LEU A 147 3.72 19.40 3.02
CA LEU A 147 4.61 18.31 3.41
C LEU A 147 3.87 16.98 3.40
N ILE A 148 2.65 16.94 3.93
CA ILE A 148 1.80 15.74 3.92
C ILE A 148 1.56 15.26 2.49
N SER A 149 1.15 16.16 1.59
CA SER A 149 0.86 15.82 0.20
C SER A 149 2.11 15.41 -0.57
N LEU A 150 3.27 16.02 -0.31
CA LEU A 150 4.55 15.62 -0.90
C LEU A 150 4.97 14.20 -0.47
N VAL A 151 4.91 13.90 0.84
CA VAL A 151 5.26 12.57 1.36
C VAL A 151 4.29 11.51 0.84
N SER A 152 3.00 11.84 0.81
CA SER A 152 1.94 10.92 0.35
C SER A 152 2.00 10.66 -1.14
N SER A 153 2.27 11.68 -1.96
CA SER A 153 2.45 11.50 -3.39
C SER A 153 3.68 10.65 -3.69
N ALA A 154 4.80 10.88 -3.01
CA ALA A 154 6.02 10.08 -3.12
C ALA A 154 5.78 8.62 -2.70
N TYR A 155 5.11 8.37 -1.58
CA TYR A 155 4.76 7.03 -1.12
C TYR A 155 3.86 6.31 -2.13
N SER A 156 2.85 6.99 -2.65
CA SER A 156 1.91 6.43 -3.61
C SER A 156 2.56 6.14 -4.97
N ALA A 157 3.51 6.97 -5.40
CA ALA A 157 4.28 6.76 -6.63
C ALA A 157 5.27 5.61 -6.47
N PHE A 158 5.88 5.46 -5.30
CA PHE A 158 6.70 4.30 -4.96
C PHE A 158 5.87 2.99 -5.00
N ALA A 159 4.65 3.02 -4.48
CA ALA A 159 3.71 1.90 -4.57
C ALA A 159 3.41 1.54 -6.03
N ALA A 160 3.08 2.55 -6.86
CA ALA A 160 2.79 2.36 -8.28
C ALA A 160 4.01 1.82 -9.05
N PHE A 161 5.20 2.36 -8.77
CA PHE A 161 6.47 1.90 -9.30
C PHE A 161 6.72 0.42 -8.98
N MET A 162 6.50 0.01 -7.73
CA MET A 162 6.65 -1.39 -7.32
C MET A 162 5.66 -2.28 -8.06
N ILE A 163 4.40 -1.84 -8.23
CA ILE A 163 3.42 -2.58 -9.02
C ILE A 163 3.90 -2.72 -10.47
N TRP A 164 4.35 -1.65 -11.13
CA TRP A 164 4.82 -1.73 -12.52
C TRP A 164 6.03 -2.64 -12.68
N SER A 165 6.92 -2.67 -11.68
CA SER A 165 8.09 -3.57 -11.66
C SER A 165 7.71 -5.05 -11.64
N LEU A 166 6.52 -5.41 -11.13
CA LEU A 166 5.99 -6.77 -11.17
C LEU A 166 5.49 -7.18 -12.57
N TYR A 167 5.14 -6.23 -13.43
CA TYR A 167 4.59 -6.50 -14.77
C TYR A 167 5.63 -6.35 -15.87
N PHE A 168 6.55 -5.40 -15.74
CA PHE A 168 7.47 -5.04 -16.80
C PHE A 168 8.93 -5.21 -16.36
N LYS A 169 9.69 -5.98 -17.14
CA LYS A 169 11.16 -5.94 -17.13
C LYS A 169 11.68 -4.77 -17.98
N SER A 170 11.07 -3.61 -17.85
CA SER A 170 11.48 -2.40 -18.58
C SER A 170 12.69 -1.76 -17.93
N GLU A 171 13.36 -0.88 -18.67
CA GLU A 171 14.45 -0.07 -18.12
C GLU A 171 13.95 0.77 -16.94
N PHE A 172 14.68 0.70 -15.82
CA PHE A 172 14.39 1.44 -14.59
C PHE A 172 14.14 2.93 -14.84
N LYS A 173 14.91 3.54 -15.76
CA LYS A 173 14.78 4.96 -16.14
C LYS A 173 13.39 5.30 -16.68
N LYS A 174 12.81 4.47 -17.55
CA LYS A 174 11.49 4.69 -18.12
C LYS A 174 10.41 4.64 -17.03
N LEU A 175 10.49 3.67 -16.12
CA LEU A 175 9.56 3.54 -14.99
C LEU A 175 9.68 4.71 -14.00
N LEU A 176 10.89 5.23 -13.79
CA LEU A 176 11.14 6.36 -12.88
C LEU A 176 10.48 7.65 -13.39
N ILE A 177 10.59 7.96 -14.69
CA ILE A 177 9.94 9.14 -15.27
C ILE A 177 8.43 9.09 -15.06
N TRP A 178 7.81 7.94 -15.33
CA TRP A 178 6.38 7.74 -15.08
C TRP A 178 6.02 7.85 -13.61
N ALA A 179 6.88 7.39 -12.69
CA ALA A 179 6.65 7.53 -11.26
C ALA A 179 6.67 9.00 -10.81
N ILE A 180 7.55 9.83 -11.39
CA ILE A 180 7.60 11.28 -11.08
C ILE A 180 6.34 11.97 -11.58
N ILE A 181 5.94 11.74 -12.85
CA ILE A 181 4.70 12.29 -13.40
C ILE A 181 3.49 11.89 -12.54
N PHE A 182 3.45 10.61 -12.17
CA PHE A 182 2.40 10.05 -11.34
C PHE A 182 2.37 10.69 -9.94
N ALA A 183 3.52 10.93 -9.31
CA ALA A 183 3.62 11.64 -8.05
C ALA A 183 3.05 13.06 -8.15
N THR A 184 3.39 13.81 -9.21
CA THR A 184 2.87 15.16 -9.43
C THR A 184 1.35 15.16 -9.57
N ILE A 185 0.79 14.22 -10.33
CA ILE A 185 -0.68 14.11 -10.49
C ILE A 185 -1.35 13.81 -9.15
N VAL A 186 -0.80 12.89 -8.36
CA VAL A 186 -1.36 12.55 -7.04
C VAL A 186 -1.27 13.73 -6.07
N PHE A 187 -0.18 14.48 -6.10
CA PHE A 187 -0.03 15.69 -5.30
C PHE A 187 -1.17 16.67 -5.57
N GLU A 188 -1.45 16.98 -6.84
CA GLU A 188 -2.56 17.85 -7.25
C GLU A 188 -3.93 17.27 -6.85
N ILE A 189 -4.14 15.96 -7.02
CA ILE A 189 -5.39 15.30 -6.58
C ILE A 189 -5.59 15.50 -5.10
N MET A 190 -4.57 15.34 -4.26
CA MET A 190 -4.70 15.53 -2.82
C MET A 190 -5.15 16.95 -2.46
N TRP A 191 -4.64 17.97 -3.18
CA TRP A 191 -5.08 19.35 -3.03
C TRP A 191 -6.53 19.57 -3.43
N VAL A 192 -6.99 18.96 -4.52
CA VAL A 192 -8.41 19.05 -4.91
C VAL A 192 -9.30 18.39 -3.86
N MET A 193 -8.87 17.23 -3.36
CA MET A 193 -9.64 16.41 -2.43
C MET A 193 -9.83 17.06 -1.06
N ILE A 194 -8.88 17.88 -0.58
CA ILE A 194 -9.00 18.53 0.74
C ILE A 194 -10.13 19.56 0.82
N TYR A 195 -10.52 20.14 -0.32
CA TYR A 195 -11.63 21.10 -0.38
C TYR A 195 -13.00 20.42 -0.34
N LEU A 196 -13.04 19.09 -0.45
CA LEU A 196 -14.28 18.34 -0.33
C LEU A 196 -14.61 18.12 1.15
N PRO A 197 -15.85 18.39 1.59
CA PRO A 197 -16.25 18.28 2.98
C PRO A 197 -16.56 16.82 3.36
N PHE A 198 -15.55 15.95 3.30
CA PHE A 198 -15.69 14.52 3.60
C PHE A 198 -14.75 14.09 4.74
N ALA A 199 -15.14 13.04 5.46
CA ALA A 199 -14.29 12.40 6.45
C ALA A 199 -13.05 11.75 5.82
N TYR A 200 -11.96 11.60 6.59
CA TYR A 200 -10.68 11.07 6.10
C TYR A 200 -10.77 9.67 5.46
N LEU A 201 -11.70 8.82 5.90
CA LEU A 201 -11.93 7.50 5.29
C LEU A 201 -12.46 7.62 3.85
N ALA A 202 -13.40 8.52 3.64
CA ALA A 202 -13.98 8.81 2.35
C ALA A 202 -12.96 9.50 1.43
N LEU A 203 -12.23 10.49 1.94
CA LEU A 203 -11.16 11.16 1.20
C LEU A 203 -10.09 10.15 0.75
N GLY A 204 -9.61 9.29 1.65
CA GLY A 204 -8.65 8.25 1.31
C GLY A 204 -9.19 7.29 0.23
N LEU A 205 -10.48 6.92 0.31
CA LEU A 205 -11.10 5.97 -0.61
C LEU A 205 -11.19 6.56 -2.02
N LEU A 206 -11.70 7.79 -2.12
CA LEU A 206 -11.86 8.51 -3.37
C LEU A 206 -10.49 8.79 -4.02
N THR A 207 -9.50 9.22 -3.23
CA THR A 207 -8.13 9.42 -3.73
C THR A 207 -7.52 8.13 -4.25
N VAL A 208 -7.66 7.01 -3.53
CA VAL A 208 -7.17 5.70 -4.02
C VAL A 208 -7.90 5.24 -5.26
N TRP A 209 -9.19 5.53 -5.38
CA TRP A 209 -9.95 5.16 -6.56
C TRP A 209 -9.37 5.83 -7.81
N ILE A 210 -9.16 7.15 -7.76
CA ILE A 210 -8.53 7.88 -8.87
C ILE A 210 -7.11 7.35 -9.11
N TRP A 211 -6.33 7.20 -8.03
CA TRP A 211 -4.96 6.66 -8.08
C TRP A 211 -4.90 5.29 -8.78
N TYR A 212 -5.86 4.40 -8.49
CA TYR A 212 -5.94 3.06 -9.09
C TYR A 212 -6.23 3.13 -10.59
N ILE A 213 -7.17 3.99 -11.01
CA ILE A 213 -7.48 4.20 -12.42
C ILE A 213 -6.26 4.76 -13.16
N LEU A 214 -5.58 5.75 -12.59
CA LEU A 214 -4.34 6.31 -13.15
C LEU A 214 -3.25 5.25 -13.29
N GLN A 215 -3.10 4.39 -12.27
CA GLN A 215 -2.12 3.32 -12.27
C GLN A 215 -2.39 2.33 -13.42
N LEU A 216 -3.66 2.03 -13.69
CA LEU A 216 -4.07 1.17 -14.81
C LEU A 216 -3.74 1.80 -16.16
N PHE A 217 -3.97 3.11 -16.34
CA PHE A 217 -3.63 3.81 -17.58
C PHE A 217 -2.13 3.74 -17.89
N VAL A 218 -1.28 4.04 -16.90
CA VAL A 218 0.18 3.94 -17.08
C VAL A 218 0.56 2.50 -17.40
N ARG A 219 -0.03 1.52 -16.71
CA ARG A 219 0.24 0.11 -17.00
C ARG A 219 -0.15 -0.27 -18.43
N PHE A 220 -1.30 0.17 -18.94
CA PHE A 220 -1.69 -0.12 -20.32
C PHE A 220 -0.76 0.57 -21.32
N HIS A 221 -0.38 1.82 -21.07
CA HIS A 221 0.59 2.53 -21.92
C HIS A 221 1.99 1.87 -21.95
N LEU A 222 2.40 1.20 -20.87
CA LEU A 222 3.66 0.46 -20.82
C LEU A 222 3.58 -0.92 -21.50
N THR A 223 2.38 -1.41 -21.82
CA THR A 223 2.18 -2.69 -22.50
C THR A 223 2.44 -2.54 -24.00
N LYS A 224 2.98 -3.58 -24.66
CA LYS A 224 3.25 -3.55 -26.12
C LYS A 224 1.98 -3.52 -26.97
N GLU A 225 0.91 -4.10 -26.44
CA GLU A 225 -0.43 -3.98 -26.98
C GLU A 225 -0.98 -2.64 -26.47
N ASP A 226 -1.02 -1.64 -27.36
CA ASP A 226 -1.60 -0.34 -27.06
C ASP A 226 -3.03 -0.45 -26.50
N ILE A 227 -3.53 0.64 -25.92
CA ILE A 227 -4.84 0.67 -25.28
C ILE A 227 -5.95 0.33 -26.29
N VAL A 228 -6.60 -0.83 -26.13
CA VAL A 228 -7.82 -1.19 -26.88
C VAL A 228 -9.00 -0.41 -26.31
N TRP A 229 -9.13 0.86 -26.70
CA TRP A 229 -10.11 1.82 -26.18
C TRP A 229 -11.55 1.28 -26.20
N ARG A 230 -11.92 0.54 -27.24
CA ARG A 230 -13.27 -0.03 -27.39
C ARG A 230 -13.68 -0.93 -26.22
N GLN A 231 -12.74 -1.65 -25.60
CA GLN A 231 -13.00 -2.49 -24.43
C GLN A 231 -12.89 -1.72 -23.11
N GLN A 232 -12.07 -0.66 -23.07
CA GLN A 232 -11.79 0.11 -21.86
C GLN A 232 -12.83 1.21 -21.58
N ILE A 233 -13.49 1.74 -22.61
CA ILE A 233 -14.52 2.79 -22.43
C ILE A 233 -15.63 2.31 -21.49
N GLY A 234 -16.14 1.08 -21.66
CA GLY A 234 -17.18 0.54 -20.78
C GLY A 234 -16.72 0.47 -19.31
N PHE A 235 -15.49 0.00 -19.08
CA PHE A 235 -14.90 -0.04 -17.74
C PHE A 235 -14.75 1.36 -17.12
N LEU A 236 -14.27 2.34 -17.90
CA LEU A 236 -14.08 3.71 -17.44
C LEU A 236 -15.41 4.42 -17.19
N SER A 237 -16.41 4.25 -18.06
CA SER A 237 -17.74 4.82 -17.88
C SER A 237 -18.42 4.27 -16.63
N VAL A 238 -18.35 2.96 -16.38
CA VAL A 238 -18.89 2.35 -15.17
C VAL A 238 -18.17 2.89 -13.92
N ASN A 239 -16.83 2.95 -13.93
CA ASN A 239 -16.08 3.52 -12.80
C ASN A 239 -16.41 4.99 -12.56
N PHE A 240 -16.56 5.78 -13.62
CA PHE A 240 -16.91 7.20 -13.52
C PHE A 240 -18.31 7.39 -12.91
N ILE A 241 -19.31 6.64 -13.38
CA ILE A 241 -20.66 6.67 -12.82
C ILE A 241 -20.64 6.23 -11.35
N LEU A 242 -19.95 5.14 -11.03
CA LEU A 242 -19.81 4.66 -9.66
C LEU A 242 -19.12 5.69 -8.75
N TYR A 243 -18.06 6.34 -9.24
CA TYR A 243 -17.36 7.38 -8.50
C TYR A 243 -18.28 8.57 -8.18
N ILE A 244 -19.08 9.03 -9.16
CA ILE A 244 -20.07 10.09 -8.94
C ILE A 244 -21.16 9.65 -7.96
N LEU A 245 -21.70 8.44 -8.10
CA LEU A 245 -22.72 7.92 -7.17
C LEU A 245 -22.18 7.85 -5.74
N VAL A 246 -20.93 7.42 -5.55
CA VAL A 246 -20.28 7.37 -4.25
C VAL A 246 -20.09 8.78 -3.67
N LEU A 247 -19.68 9.77 -4.47
CA LEU A 247 -19.64 11.17 -4.04
C LEU A 247 -21.01 11.67 -3.55
N PHE A 248 -22.09 11.32 -4.25
CA PHE A 248 -23.44 11.68 -3.85
C PHE A 248 -23.87 11.02 -2.55
N ILE A 249 -23.53 9.74 -2.33
CA ILE A 249 -23.89 9.00 -1.10
C ILE A 249 -23.12 9.57 0.10
N ILE A 250 -21.81 9.81 -0.04
CA ILE A 250 -20.96 10.28 1.06
C ILE A 250 -21.33 11.71 1.50
N ARG A 251 -21.89 12.54 0.60
CA ARG A 251 -22.37 13.90 0.93
C ARG A 251 -23.43 13.94 2.03
N TRP A 252 -24.09 12.82 2.33
CA TRP A 252 -25.15 12.72 3.34
C TRP A 252 -24.67 12.23 4.71
N VAL A 253 -23.36 12.26 4.99
CA VAL A 253 -22.77 11.92 6.30
C VAL A 253 -22.39 13.17 7.07
#